data_AF-A0A7C5XQJ3-F1
#
_entry.id   AF-A0A7C5XQJ3-F1
#
_cell.length_a   1.000
_cell.length_b   1.000
_cell.length_c   1.000
_cell.angle_alpha   90.00
_cell.angle_beta   90.00
_cell.angle_gamma   90.00
#
_symmetry.space_group_name_H-M   'P 1'
#
loop_
_entity.id
_entity.type
_entity.pdbx_description
1 polymer ?
#
loop_
_entity_poly.entity_id
_entity_poly.type
_entity_poly.pdbx_seq_one_letter_code
_entity_poly.pdbx_strand_id
1 'polypeptide(L)'
;MEPEFWLARWEAGQTGFHRGEVNPLLLAHWDALGVPEGGTVFVPLCGKSRDMAWLAGRGHPVVGVELSPIAVRGFFAEHGLEPA
;
A
#
# COMPACT_ATOMS: atom_id res chain seq x y z
N MET A 1 -3.80 9.96 -18.28
CA MET A 1 -3.86 8.82 -17.35
C MET A 1 -5.30 8.35 -17.42
N GLU A 2 -5.56 7.21 -18.04
CA GLU A 2 -6.92 6.67 -18.15
C GLU A 2 -7.18 5.73 -16.96
N PRO A 3 -8.14 6.03 -16.07
CA PRO A 3 -8.50 5.17 -14.95
C PRO A 3 -8.78 3.71 -15.36
N GLU A 4 -9.43 3.53 -16.51
CA GLU A 4 -9.85 2.25 -17.07
C GLU A 4 -8.65 1.35 -17.38
N PHE A 5 -7.53 1.94 -17.80
CA PHE A 5 -6.30 1.20 -18.06
C PHE A 5 -5.77 0.50 -16.80
N TRP A 6 -5.82 1.19 -15.65
CA TRP A 6 -5.35 0.63 -14.38
C TRP A 6 -6.31 -0.40 -13.83
N LEU A 7 -7.61 -0.17 -13.94
CA LEU A 7 -8.64 -1.15 -13.57
C LEU A 7 -8.49 -2.44 -14.39
N ALA A 8 -8.36 -2.34 -15.71
CA ALA A 8 -8.18 -3.49 -16.59
C ALA A 8 -6.90 -4.30 -16.25
N ARG A 9 -5.81 -3.64 -15.84
CA ARG A 9 -4.60 -4.35 -15.38
C ARG A 9 -4.82 -5.15 -14.11
N TRP A 10 -5.55 -4.60 -13.15
CA TRP A 10 -5.89 -5.33 -11.93
C TRP A 10 -6.82 -6.52 -12.22
N GLU A 11 -7.83 -6.33 -13.06
CA GLU A 11 -8.73 -7.39 -13.51
C GLU A 11 -7.98 -8.52 -14.24
N ALA A 12 -7.04 -8.17 -15.11
CA ALA A 12 -6.23 -9.12 -15.86
C ALA A 12 -5.07 -9.73 -15.04
N GLY A 13 -4.90 -9.36 -13.77
CA GLY A 13 -3.77 -9.80 -12.95
C GLY A 13 -2.40 -9.30 -13.43
N GLN A 14 -2.36 -8.29 -14.29
CA GLN A 14 -1.13 -7.72 -14.86
C GLN A 14 -0.49 -6.70 -13.92
N THR A 15 -0.12 -7.18 -12.73
CA THR A 15 0.34 -6.36 -11.60
C THR A 15 1.86 -6.42 -11.43
N GLY A 16 2.63 -6.34 -12.52
CA GLY A 16 4.10 -6.38 -12.47
C GLY A 16 4.77 -5.23 -11.68
N PHE A 17 3.99 -4.20 -11.32
CA PHE A 17 4.38 -3.12 -10.42
C PHE A 17 4.22 -3.48 -8.93
N HIS A 18 3.47 -4.53 -8.60
CA HIS A 18 3.29 -4.99 -7.23
C HIS A 18 4.51 -5.79 -6.78
N ARG A 19 4.99 -5.47 -5.58
CA ARG A 19 6.07 -6.19 -4.91
C ARG A 19 5.48 -7.01 -3.77
N GLY A 20 5.81 -8.31 -3.74
CA GLY A 20 5.39 -9.22 -2.67
C GLY A 20 6.10 -9.01 -1.33
N GLU A 21 6.97 -8.00 -1.23
CA GLU A 21 7.74 -7.63 -0.05
C GLU A 21 7.72 -6.12 0.15
N VAL A 22 8.08 -5.67 1.36
CA VAL A 22 8.25 -4.24 1.69
C VAL A 22 9.37 -3.66 0.83
N ASN A 23 9.21 -2.42 0.38
CA ASN A 23 10.21 -1.75 -0.42
C ASN A 23 11.55 -1.62 0.36
N PRO A 24 12.67 -2.18 -0.13
CA PRO A 24 13.96 -2.12 0.55
C PRO A 24 14.47 -0.69 0.74
N LEU A 25 14.10 0.26 -0.13
CA LEU A 25 14.46 1.65 0.07
C LEU A 25 13.68 2.28 1.21
N LEU A 26 12.42 1.88 1.41
CA LEU A 26 11.65 2.28 2.59
C LEU A 26 12.31 1.73 3.85
N LEU A 27 12.64 0.43 3.87
CA LEU A 27 13.33 -0.20 5.00
C LEU A 27 14.67 0.49 5.32
N ALA A 28 15.47 0.79 4.30
CA ALA A 28 16.80 1.37 4.47
C ALA A 28 16.78 2.84 4.93
N HIS A 29 15.74 3.60 4.59
CA HIS A 29 15.76 5.05 4.75
C HIS A 29 14.67 5.60 5.67
N TRP A 30 13.71 4.79 6.12
CA TRP A 30 12.60 5.25 6.95
C TRP A 30 13.06 6.00 8.21
N ASP A 31 14.01 5.43 8.96
CA ASP A 31 14.45 6.02 10.23
C ASP A 31 15.14 7.38 10.02
N ALA A 32 15.78 7.59 8.86
CA ALA A 32 16.42 8.86 8.52
C ALA A 32 15.42 9.98 8.17
N LEU A 33 14.16 9.65 7.88
CA LEU A 33 13.11 10.65 7.62
C LEU A 33 12.69 11.39 8.89
N GLY A 34 12.98 10.84 10.08
CA GLY A 34 12.64 11.47 11.35
C GLY A 34 11.14 11.73 11.53
N VAL A 35 10.30 10.85 10.98
CA VAL A 35 8.84 10.98 11.09
C VAL A 35 8.45 10.92 12.57
N PRO A 36 7.71 11.92 13.09
CA PRO A 36 7.29 11.92 14.49
C PRO A 36 6.47 10.67 14.83
N GLU A 37 6.60 10.20 16.07
CA GLU A 37 5.80 9.10 16.59
C GLU A 37 4.30 9.41 16.43
N GLY A 38 3.53 8.43 15.96
CA GLY A 38 2.10 8.60 15.66
C GLY A 38 1.79 9.50 14.45
N GLY A 39 2.81 10.00 13.73
CA GLY A 39 2.62 10.77 12.51
C GLY A 39 1.94 9.94 11.43
N THR A 40 0.88 10.48 10.83
CA THR A 40 0.11 9.80 9.77
C THR A 40 0.89 9.77 8.46
N VAL A 41 0.96 8.60 7.83
CA VAL A 41 1.60 8.39 6.52
C VAL A 41 0.54 8.25 5.44
N PHE A 42 0.63 9.10 4.43
CA PHE A 42 -0.22 9.02 3.24
C PHE A 42 0.48 8.24 2.13
N VAL A 43 -0.18 7.22 1.60
CA VAL A 43 0.32 6.38 0.50
C VAL A 43 -0.62 6.53 -0.70
N PRO A 44 -0.29 7.42 -1.67
CA PRO A 44 -1.11 7.61 -2.85
C PRO A 44 -0.96 6.44 -3.83
N LEU A 45 -2.06 6.07 -4.51
CA LEU A 45 -2.10 4.98 -5.49
C LEU A 45 -1.55 3.68 -4.88
N CYS A 46 -2.02 3.35 -3.68
CA CYS A 46 -1.35 2.38 -2.83
C CYS A 46 -1.46 0.93 -3.32
N GLY A 47 -2.35 0.63 -4.26
CA GLY A 47 -2.64 -0.72 -4.72
C GLY A 47 -2.91 -1.64 -3.53
N LYS A 48 -2.07 -2.68 -3.40
CA LYS A 48 -2.01 -3.56 -2.23
C LYS A 48 -0.63 -3.55 -1.56
N SER A 49 -0.01 -2.38 -1.43
CA SER A 49 1.37 -2.28 -0.98
C SER A 49 1.56 -2.82 0.45
N ARG A 50 2.51 -3.75 0.62
CA ARG A 50 2.94 -4.26 1.92
C ARG A 50 3.62 -3.21 2.80
N ASP A 51 4.07 -2.12 2.19
CA ASP A 51 4.64 -0.97 2.89
C ASP A 51 3.65 -0.39 3.89
N MET A 52 2.36 -0.36 3.55
CA MET A 52 1.32 0.18 4.43
C MET A 52 1.20 -0.62 5.73
N ALA A 53 1.19 -1.94 5.64
CA ALA A 53 1.12 -2.80 6.83
C ALA A 53 2.40 -2.70 7.67
N TRP A 54 3.56 -2.56 7.02
CA TRP A 54 4.83 -2.35 7.72
C TRP A 54 4.85 -1.02 8.48
N LEU A 55 4.43 0.08 7.84
CA LEU A 55 4.32 1.40 8.46
C LEU A 55 3.33 1.39 9.64
N ALA A 56 2.17 0.74 9.47
CA ALA A 56 1.20 0.56 10.54
C ALA A 56 1.77 -0.24 11.72
N GLY A 57 2.49 -1.33 11.44
CA GLY A 57 3.19 -2.12 12.45
C GLY A 57 4.29 -1.37 13.20
N ARG A 58 4.75 -0.23 12.65
CA ARG A 58 5.67 0.71 13.32
C ARG A 58 4.97 1.78 14.15
N GLY A 59 3.66 1.69 14.33
CA GLY A 59 2.89 2.63 15.16
C GLY A 59 2.43 3.89 14.43
N HIS A 60 2.55 3.93 13.10
CA HIS A 60 2.08 5.07 12.30
C HIS A 60 0.68 4.80 11.74
N PRO A 61 -0.31 5.69 11.95
CA PRO A 61 -1.54 5.64 11.19
C PRO A 61 -1.24 5.75 9.68
N VAL A 62 -1.88 4.93 8.85
CA VAL A 62 -1.65 4.92 7.39
C VAL A 62 -2.95 5.19 6.67
N VAL A 63 -2.91 6.12 5.70
CA VAL A 63 -4.02 6.43 4.79
C VAL A 63 -3.60 6.08 3.38
N GLY A 64 -4.22 5.05 2.80
CA GLY A 64 -4.05 4.67 1.41
C GLY A 64 -5.20 5.20 0.55
N VAL A 65 -4.90 5.66 -0.66
CA VAL A 65 -5.91 5.95 -1.68
C VAL A 65 -5.62 5.08 -2.89
N GLU A 66 -6.60 4.28 -3.29
CA GLU A 66 -6.49 3.35 -4.41
C GLU A 66 -7.78 3.36 -5.24
N LEU A 67 -7.62 3.34 -6.55
CA LEU A 67 -8.72 3.34 -7.51
C LEU A 67 -9.37 1.95 -7.63
N SER A 68 -8.56 0.89 -7.62
CA SER A 68 -8.98 -0.49 -7.88
C SER A 68 -9.57 -1.16 -6.63
N PRO A 69 -10.88 -1.49 -6.62
CA PRO A 69 -11.47 -2.25 -5.51
C PRO A 69 -10.88 -3.66 -5.38
N ILE A 70 -10.34 -4.23 -6.47
CA ILE A 70 -9.65 -5.53 -6.46
C ILE A 70 -8.38 -5.43 -5.63
N ALA A 71 -7.59 -4.36 -5.82
CA ALA A 71 -6.38 -4.11 -5.07
C ALA A 71 -6.68 -3.92 -3.58
N VAL A 72 -7.68 -3.09 -3.27
CA VAL A 72 -8.11 -2.83 -1.88
C VAL A 72 -8.54 -4.11 -1.19
N ARG A 73 -9.45 -4.90 -1.78
CA ARG A 73 -9.87 -6.19 -1.20
C ARG A 73 -8.71 -7.17 -1.07
N GLY A 74 -7.83 -7.22 -2.06
CA GLY A 74 -6.62 -8.05 -2.04
C GLY A 74 -5.70 -7.71 -0.87
N PHE A 75 -5.49 -6.41 -0.59
CA PHE A 75 -4.73 -5.96 0.57
C PHE A 75 -5.31 -6.49 1.88
N PHE A 76 -6.60 -6.26 2.13
CA PHE A 76 -7.25 -6.70 3.37
C PHE A 76 -7.18 -8.23 3.53
N ALA A 77 -7.51 -8.98 2.48
CA ALA A 77 -7.47 -10.44 2.49
C ALA A 77 -6.06 -10.99 2.76
N GLU A 78 -5.03 -10.44 2.12
CA GLU A 78 -3.63 -10.87 2.30
C GLU A 78 -3.09 -10.61 3.71
N HIS A 79 -3.65 -9.61 4.40
CA HIS A 79 -3.28 -9.26 5.76
C HIS A 79 -4.21 -9.86 6.82
N GLY A 80 -5.24 -10.64 6.43
CA GLY A 80 -6.23 -11.19 7.35
C GLY A 80 -7.03 -10.13 8.10
N LEU A 81 -7.25 -8.99 7.45
CA LEU A 81 -7.96 -7.83 8.00
C LEU A 81 -9.34 -7.70 7.34
N GLU A 82 -10.27 -7.11 8.06
CA GLU A 82 -11.55 -6.66 7.50
C GLU A 82 -11.54 -5.14 7.33
N PRO A 83 -12.06 -4.61 6.21
CA PRO A 83 -12.34 -3.19 6.10
C PRO A 83 -13.31 -2.74 7.20
N ALA A 84 -13.05 -1.58 7.79
CA ALA A 84 -13.94 -0.95 8.78
C ALA A 84 -15.23 -0.41 8.14
#